data_AF-A0A3A9JXT6-F1
#
_entry.id   AF-A0A3A9JXT6-F1
#
_cell.length_a   1.000
_cell.length_b   1.000
_cell.length_c   1.000
_cell.angle_alpha   90.00
_cell.angle_beta   90.00
_cell.angle_gamma   90.00
#
_symmetry.space_group_name_H-M   'P 1'
#
loop_
_entity.id
_entity.type
_entity.pdbx_description
1 polymer ?
#
loop_
_entity_poly.entity_id
_entity_poly.type
_entity_poly.pdbx_seq_one_letter_code
_entity_poly.pdbx_strand_id
1 'polypeptide(L)' 'MEGNVIIDETFKSPSNGFIDLWLASDKTYRAKIKHEGKISELELSTLEGENTCITTMQLM' A
#
# COMPACT_ATOMS: atom_id res chain seq x y z
N MET A 1 -3.67 7.84 -17.47
CA MET A 1 -3.16 8.48 -16.23
C MET A 1 -1.70 8.11 -16.13
N GLU A 2 -0.80 9.08 -16.28
CA GLU A 2 0.63 8.87 -16.05
C GLU A 2 0.87 8.96 -14.54
N GLY A 3 0.96 7.80 -13.88
CA GLY A 3 1.44 7.69 -12.51
C GLY A 3 2.84 7.09 -12.53
N ASN A 4 3.77 7.65 -11.75
CA ASN A 4 5.11 7.09 -11.61
C ASN A 4 5.08 5.97 -10.56
N VAL A 5 5.58 4.80 -10.93
CA VAL A 5 5.79 3.70 -9.98
C VAL A 5 6.96 4.08 -9.08
N ILE A 6 6.69 4.20 -7.78
CA ILE A 6 7.71 4.54 -6.78
C ILE A 6 8.18 3.31 -5.97
N ILE A 7 7.40 2.23 -5.99
CA ILE A 7 7.72 0.96 -5.32
C ILE A 7 7.13 -0.17 -6.19
N ASP A 8 7.97 -1.11 -6.61
CA ASP A 8 7.58 -2.36 -7.29
C ASP A 8 8.54 -3.48 -6.84
N GLU A 9 8.25 -4.02 -5.65
CA GLU A 9 9.12 -4.99 -4.98
C GLU A 9 8.29 -6.10 -4.33
N THR A 10 8.93 -7.26 -4.12
CA THR A 10 8.34 -8.34 -3.33
C THR A 10 8.78 -8.20 -1.88
N PHE A 11 7.82 -7.95 -1.00
CA PHE A 11 8.05 -7.87 0.44
C PHE A 11 7.70 -9.19 1.13
N LYS A 12 8.44 -9.52 2.19
CA LYS A 12 8.05 -10.55 3.16
C LYS A 12 7.41 -9.85 4.35
N SER A 13 6.20 -10.26 4.73
CA SER A 13 5.60 -9.77 5.98
C SER A 13 6.45 -10.21 7.19
N PRO A 14 6.74 -9.30 8.14
CA PRO A 14 7.27 -9.65 9.45
C PRO A 14 6.26 -10.47 10.27
N SER A 15 6.67 -10.91 11.46
CA SER A 15 5.84 -11.76 12.33
C SER A 15 4.54 -11.10 12.82
N ASN A 16 4.45 -9.78 12.79
CA ASN A 16 3.23 -9.03 13.13
C ASN A 16 2.23 -8.94 11.97
N GLY A 17 2.60 -9.38 10.76
CA GLY A 17 1.75 -9.36 9.57
C GLY A 17 1.66 -8.02 8.85
N PHE A 18 2.35 -6.95 9.29
CA PHE A 18 2.28 -5.61 8.69
C PHE A 18 3.50 -5.30 7.81
N ILE A 19 3.30 -4.57 6.72
CA ILE A 19 4.39 -4.05 5.89
C ILE A 19 4.46 -2.55 6.11
N ASP A 20 5.58 -2.07 6.64
CA ASP A 20 5.83 -0.64 6.84
C ASP A 20 6.44 -0.02 5.57
N LEU A 21 5.85 1.06 5.08
CA LEU A 21 6.33 1.80 3.91
C LEU A 21 6.52 3.27 4.26
N TRP A 22 7.64 3.85 3.81
CA TRP A 22 7.90 5.28 3.90
C TRP A 22 7.55 5.94 2.58
N LEU A 23 6.53 6.81 2.61
CA LEU A 23 6.01 7.52 1.44
C LEU A 23 6.23 9.02 1.62
N ALA A 24 6.38 9.75 0.50
CA ALA A 24 6.41 11.21 0.56
C ALA A 24 5.05 11.74 1.03
N SER A 25 5.07 12.70 1.95
CA SER A 25 3.88 13.37 2.50
C SER A 25 3.13 14.18 1.44
N ASP A 26 1.87 14.52 1.74
CA ASP A 26 1.01 15.37 0.90
C ASP A 26 0.79 14.80 -0.51
N LYS A 27 0.60 13.48 -0.59
CA LYS A 27 0.35 12.76 -1.85
C LYS A 27 -0.72 11.70 -1.70
N THR A 28 -1.37 11.41 -2.83
CA THR A 28 -2.28 10.28 -3.02
C THR A 28 -1.60 9.21 -3.85
N TYR A 29 -1.76 7.95 -3.43
CA TYR A 29 -1.17 6.78 -4.05
C TYR A 29 -2.23 5.72 -4.32
N ARG A 30 -2.04 5.00 -5.43
CA ARG A 30 -2.74 3.74 -5.66
C ARG A 30 -1.84 2.60 -5.22
N ALA A 31 -2.24 1.89 -4.17
CA ALA A 31 -1.56 0.70 -3.70
C ALA A 31 -2.18 -0.55 -4.34
N LYS A 32 -1.33 -1.49 -4.75
CA LYS A 32 -1.73 -2.80 -5.28
C LYS A 32 -0.88 -3.88 -4.63
N ILE A 33 -1.54 -4.83 -3.96
CA ILE A 33 -0.87 -6.00 -3.39
C ILE A 33 -1.30 -7.24 -4.18
N LYS A 34 -0.33 -8.11 -4.47
CA LYS A 34 -0.55 -9.41 -5.10
C LYS A 34 0.09 -10.49 -4.24
N HIS A 35 -0.62 -11.59 -4.03
CA HIS A 35 -0.07 -12.76 -3.34
C HIS A 35 -0.81 -14.03 -3.78
N GLU A 36 -0.09 -15.07 -4.20
CA GLU A 36 -0.67 -16.35 -4.62
C GLU A 36 -1.83 -16.23 -5.64
N GLY A 37 -1.67 -15.34 -6.63
CA GLY A 37 -2.68 -15.09 -7.65
C GLY A 37 -3.86 -14.19 -7.21
N LYS A 38 -3.97 -13.88 -5.91
CA LYS A 38 -4.96 -12.94 -5.37
C LYS A 38 -4.48 -11.52 -5.45
N ILE A 39 -5.42 -10.58 -5.57
CA ILE A 39 -5.12 -9.15 -5.75
C ILE A 39 -6.02 -8.30 -4.84
N SER A 40 -5.45 -7.23 -4.29
CA SER A 40 -6.21 -6.14 -3.66
C SER A 40 -5.64 -4.79 -4.09
N GLU A 41 -6.50 -3.80 -4.26
CA GLU A 41 -6.14 -2.44 -4.66
C GLU A 41 -6.91 -1.44 -3.81
N LEU A 42 -6.25 -0.35 -3.43
CA LEU A 42 -6.89 0.78 -2.75
C LEU A 42 -6.19 2.10 -3.11
N GLU A 43 -6.88 3.21 -2.83
CA GLU A 43 -6.29 4.54 -2.85
C GLU A 43 -6.06 5.03 -1.43
N LEU A 44 -4.82 5.41 -1.11
CA LEU A 44 -4.45 5.99 0.19
C LEU A 44 -3.79 7.35 -0.02
N SER A 45 -3.96 8.23 0.94
CA SER A 45 -3.30 9.53 0.99
C SER A 45 -2.37 9.62 2.20
N THR A 46 -1.40 10.52 2.11
CA THR A 46 -0.42 10.84 3.15
C THR A 46 -0.62 12.27 3.66
N LEU A 47 -1.88 12.71 3.64
CA LEU A 47 -2.30 14.01 4.16
C LEU A 47 -2.33 13.97 5.69
N GLU A 48 -2.21 15.13 6.32
CA GLU A 48 -2.30 15.25 7.77
C GLU A 48 -3.69 14.80 8.26
N GLY A 49 -3.71 13.95 9.29
CA GLY A 49 -4.94 13.40 9.89
C GLY A 49 -5.43 12.09 9.28
N GLU A 50 -4.78 11.57 8.23
CA GLU A 50 -5.15 10.30 7.58
C GLU A 50 -4.60 9.06 8.32
N ASN A 51 -5.25 7.92 8.09
CA ASN A 51 -4.90 6.66 8.74
C ASN A 51 -3.52 6.15 8.26
N THR A 52 -2.66 5.79 9.20
CA THR A 52 -1.35 5.17 8.92
C THR A 52 -1.39 3.64 8.92
N CYS A 53 -2.47 3.05 9.45
CA CYS A 53 -2.67 1.61 9.54
C CYS A 53 -3.85 1.18 8.66
N ILE A 54 -3.55 0.46 7.57
CA ILE A 54 -4.55 0.05 6.58
C ILE A 54 -4.73 -1.46 6.64
N THR A 55 -5.89 -1.91 7.14
CA THR A 55 -6.21 -3.34 7.35
C THR A 55 -7.39 -3.82 6.51
N THR A 56 -7.93 -2.97 5.64
CA THR A 56 -9.12 -3.23 4.83
C THR A 56 -8.82 -3.84 3.46
N MET A 57 -7.55 -4.07 3.14
CA MET A 57 -7.11 -4.70 1.89
C MET A 57 -7.41 -6.21 1.90
N GLN A 58 -8.63 -6.58 1.53
CA GLN A 58 -8.98 -7.99 1.33
C GLN A 58 -8.43 -8.49 -0.01
N LEU A 59 -7.58 -9.52 0.04
CA LEU A 59 -7.11 -10.24 -1.15
C LEU A 59 -8.24 -11.14 -1.67
N MET A 60 -8.63 -10.93 -2.93
CA MET A 60 -9.65 -11.70 -3.66
C MET A 60 -9.00 -12.67 -4.63
#